data_AF-A0A8S3I994-F1
#
_entry.id   AF-A0A8S3I994-F1
#
_cell.length_a   1.000
_cell.length_b   1.000
_cell.length_c   1.000
_cell.angle_alpha   90.00
_cell.angle_beta   90.00
_cell.angle_gamma   90.00
#
_symmetry.space_group_name_H-M   'P 1'
#
loop_
_entity.id
_entity.type
_entity.pdbx_description
1 polymer ?
#
loop_
_entity_poly.entity_id
_entity_poly.type
_entity_poly.pdbx_seq_one_letter_code
_entity_poly.pdbx_strand_id
1 'polypeptide(L)'
;AKRYLTHIDKDYYNRLSNASKQTLVYQGGPMMNDEAEKYRSHPQFECSLRMRTFDEAAKEIDFDKYEGKIDQYWNLVEKSIIKI
;
A
#
# COMPACT_ATOMS: atom_id res chain seq x y z
N ALA A 1 -6.20 -0.79 -2.15
CA ALA A 1 -5.17 -0.45 -3.16
C ALA A 1 -4.75 -1.65 -4.00
N LYS A 2 -4.17 -2.72 -3.42
CA LYS A 2 -3.69 -3.91 -4.18
C LYS A 2 -4.75 -4.48 -5.15
N ARG A 3 -5.92 -4.88 -4.64
CA ARG A 3 -7.03 -5.41 -5.44
C ARG A 3 -7.45 -4.46 -6.57
N TYR A 4 -7.47 -3.15 -6.29
CA TYR A 4 -7.82 -2.11 -7.26
C TYR A 4 -6.76 -1.97 -8.36
N LEU A 5 -5.48 -1.90 -7.99
CA LEU A 5 -4.38 -1.77 -8.96
C LEU A 5 -4.31 -2.99 -9.89
N THR A 6 -4.55 -4.20 -9.36
CA THR A 6 -4.66 -5.40 -10.19
C THR A 6 -5.89 -5.39 -11.09
N HIS A 7 -6.97 -4.68 -10.72
CA HIS A 7 -8.15 -4.52 -11.56
C HIS A 7 -7.89 -3.57 -12.74
N ILE A 8 -7.27 -2.41 -12.49
CA ILE A 8 -7.08 -1.37 -13.51
C ILE A 8 -5.85 -1.59 -14.40
N ASP A 9 -4.84 -2.32 -13.92
CA ASP A 9 -3.60 -2.59 -14.64
C ASP A 9 -3.30 -4.10 -14.60
N LYS A 10 -3.45 -4.73 -15.77
CA LYS A 10 -3.24 -6.18 -15.93
C LYS A 10 -1.79 -6.60 -15.67
N ASP A 11 -0.82 -5.72 -15.90
CA ASP A 11 0.60 -5.98 -15.65
C ASP A 11 0.97 -5.75 -14.18
N TYR A 12 0.14 -5.04 -13.41
CA TYR A 12 0.37 -4.84 -11.97
C TYR A 12 0.43 -6.16 -11.21
N TYR A 13 -0.36 -7.17 -11.60
CA TYR A 13 -0.27 -8.51 -11.00
C TYR A 13 1.15 -9.07 -11.06
N ASN A 14 1.85 -8.89 -12.19
CA ASN A 14 3.17 -9.45 -12.41
C ASN A 14 4.22 -8.82 -11.49
N ARG A 15 4.07 -7.53 -11.18
CA ARG A 15 4.96 -6.76 -10.28
C ARG A 15 4.81 -7.11 -8.80
N LEU A 16 3.71 -7.77 -8.40
CA LEU A 16 3.53 -8.19 -7.02
C LEU A 16 4.56 -9.26 -6.61
N SER A 17 5.06 -9.14 -5.38
CA SER A 17 5.82 -10.24 -4.76
C SER A 17 4.98 -11.51 -4.62
N ASN A 18 5.63 -12.66 -4.49
CA ASN A 18 4.95 -13.96 -4.37
C ASN A 18 3.96 -13.99 -3.18
N ALA A 19 4.37 -13.48 -2.01
CA ALA A 19 3.48 -13.37 -0.84
C ALA A 19 2.28 -12.44 -1.11
N SER A 20 2.48 -11.35 -1.85
CA SER A 20 1.38 -10.44 -2.22
C SER A 20 0.39 -11.05 -3.20
N LYS A 21 0.86 -11.89 -4.15
CA LYS A 21 0.01 -12.67 -5.07
C LYS A 21 -0.83 -13.69 -4.32
N GLN A 22 -0.22 -14.46 -3.41
CA GLN A 22 -0.93 -15.44 -2.59
C GLN A 22 -2.03 -14.77 -1.74
N THR A 23 -1.69 -13.71 -1.03
CA THR A 23 -2.65 -12.98 -0.20
C THR A 23 -3.71 -12.24 -1.00
N LEU A 24 -3.48 -11.91 -2.28
CA LEU A 24 -4.50 -11.31 -3.14
C LEU A 24 -5.69 -12.27 -3.35
N VAL A 25 -5.42 -13.57 -3.50
CA VAL A 25 -6.47 -14.59 -3.67
C VAL A 25 -7.36 -14.64 -2.43
N TYR A 26 -6.77 -14.71 -1.24
CA TYR A 26 -7.52 -14.72 0.03
C TYR A 26 -8.28 -13.41 0.31
N GLN A 27 -7.86 -12.30 -0.31
CA GLN A 27 -8.51 -11.00 -0.18
C GLN A 27 -9.66 -10.80 -1.19
N GLY A 28 -10.01 -11.82 -1.98
CA GLY A 28 -11.10 -11.74 -2.97
C GLY A 28 -10.66 -11.31 -4.36
N GLY A 29 -9.37 -11.44 -4.70
CA GLY A 29 -8.84 -11.17 -6.03
C GLY A 29 -8.89 -9.69 -6.45
N PRO A 30 -8.72 -9.39 -7.75
CA PRO A 30 -8.95 -8.05 -8.28
C PRO A 30 -10.36 -7.56 -7.91
N MET A 31 -10.52 -6.25 -7.72
CA MET A 31 -11.85 -5.67 -7.52
C MET A 31 -12.76 -5.93 -8.73
N MET A 32 -14.06 -5.98 -8.51
CA MET A 32 -15.07 -5.83 -9.58
C MET A 32 -15.27 -4.35 -9.93
N ASN A 33 -15.92 -4.06 -11.05
CA ASN A 33 -16.15 -2.68 -11.51
C ASN A 33 -16.84 -1.81 -10.44
N ASP A 34 -17.86 -2.35 -9.77
CA ASP A 34 -18.61 -1.60 -8.74
C ASP A 34 -17.78 -1.34 -7.47
N GLU A 35 -16.97 -2.32 -7.05
CA GLU A 35 -16.00 -2.15 -5.96
C GLU A 35 -14.94 -1.10 -6.31
N ALA A 36 -14.45 -1.12 -7.56
CA ALA A 36 -13.43 -0.19 -8.04
C ALA A 36 -13.94 1.25 -8.08
N GLU A 37 -15.18 1.47 -8.51
CA GLU A 37 -15.81 2.80 -8.49
C GLU A 37 -16.04 3.31 -7.06
N LYS A 38 -16.55 2.46 -6.16
CA LYS A 38 -16.68 2.79 -4.73
C LYS A 38 -15.33 3.10 -4.08
N TYR A 39 -14.28 2.38 -4.47
CA TYR A 39 -12.94 2.61 -3.97
C TYR A 39 -12.35 3.92 -4.48
N ARG A 40 -12.57 4.25 -5.75
CA ARG A 40 -12.11 5.50 -6.39
C ARG A 40 -12.77 6.73 -5.78
N SER A 41 -14.03 6.64 -5.34
CA SER A 41 -14.74 7.76 -4.71
C SER A 41 -14.33 8.02 -3.25
N HIS A 42 -13.51 7.16 -2.64
CA HIS A 42 -13.08 7.33 -1.27
C HIS A 42 -12.14 8.55 -1.13
N PRO A 43 -12.34 9.45 -0.14
CA PRO A 43 -11.50 10.66 0.01
C PRO A 43 -10.00 10.40 0.13
N GLN A 44 -9.63 9.24 0.66
CA GLN A 44 -8.22 8.82 0.84
C GLN A 44 -7.69 7.96 -0.32
N PHE A 45 -8.38 7.89 -1.46
CA PHE A 45 -8.01 7.07 -2.61
C PHE A 45 -6.55 7.29 -3.01
N GLU A 46 -6.16 8.54 -3.29
CA GLU A 46 -4.80 8.90 -3.69
C GLU A 46 -3.75 8.52 -2.63
N CYS A 47 -4.02 8.83 -1.35
CA CYS A 47 -3.13 8.47 -0.26
C CYS A 47 -2.93 6.95 -0.16
N SER A 48 -4.01 6.18 -0.32
CA SER A 48 -3.95 4.72 -0.25
C SER A 48 -3.16 4.09 -1.41
N LEU A 49 -3.17 4.71 -2.60
CA LEU A 49 -2.32 4.28 -3.72
C LEU A 49 -0.85 4.58 -3.45
N ARG A 50 -0.53 5.78 -2.94
CA ARG A 50 0.85 6.15 -2.56
C ARG A 50 1.40 5.22 -1.49
N MET A 51 0.61 4.95 -0.45
CA MET A 51 1.00 4.00 0.61
C MET A 51 1.28 2.60 0.05
N ARG A 52 0.53 2.16 -0.97
CA ARG A 52 0.78 0.86 -1.60
C ARG A 52 2.10 0.81 -2.38
N THR A 53 2.54 1.92 -2.96
CA THR A 53 3.87 2.00 -3.58
C THR A 53 4.97 1.81 -2.54
N PHE A 54 4.83 2.42 -1.36
CA PHE A 54 5.79 2.24 -0.26
C PHE A 54 5.80 0.79 0.25
N ASP A 55 4.61 0.19 0.42
CA ASP A 55 4.46 -1.22 0.83
C ASP A 55 5.11 -2.20 -0.16
N GLU A 56 5.01 -1.95 -1.47
CA GLU A 56 5.72 -2.77 -2.46
C GLU A 56 7.24 -2.59 -2.42
N ALA A 57 7.71 -1.37 -2.18
CA ALA A 57 9.14 -1.06 -2.10
C ALA A 57 9.80 -1.57 -0.81
N ALA A 58 9.03 -1.73 0.28
CA ALA A 58 9.52 -2.13 1.61
C ALA A 58 9.90 -3.62 1.73
N LYS A 59 10.28 -4.27 0.63
CA LYS A 59 10.69 -5.68 0.57
C LYS A 59 12.21 -5.85 0.46
N GLU A 60 12.96 -4.74 0.42
CA GLU A 60 14.41 -4.73 0.54
C GLU A 60 14.83 -5.21 1.94
N ILE A 61 15.82 -6.11 2.00
CA ILE A 61 16.31 -6.71 3.26
C ILE A 61 17.64 -6.11 3.74
N ASP A 62 18.10 -5.03 3.09
CA ASP A 62 19.26 -4.26 3.54
C ASP A 62 18.82 -3.30 4.66
N PHE A 63 18.87 -3.80 5.89
CA PHE A 63 18.44 -3.07 7.08
C PHE A 63 19.48 -2.08 7.60
N ASP A 64 20.76 -2.26 7.25
CA ASP A 64 21.87 -1.37 7.66
C ASP A 64 21.64 0.05 7.13
N LYS A 65 21.02 0.16 5.95
CA LYS A 65 20.56 1.43 5.35
C LYS A 65 19.58 2.22 6.24
N TYR A 66 18.93 1.58 7.20
CA TYR A 66 17.85 2.17 8.01
C TYR A 66 18.15 2.20 9.52
N GLU A 67 19.34 1.78 9.94
CA GLU A 67 19.75 1.80 11.35
C GLU A 67 19.64 3.22 11.93
N GLY A 68 19.08 3.34 13.15
CA GLY A 68 18.90 4.61 13.86
C GLY A 68 17.89 5.60 13.23
N LYS A 69 17.27 5.27 12.09
CA LYS A 69 16.32 6.18 11.44
C LYS A 69 14.94 6.20 12.09
N ILE A 70 14.56 5.17 12.83
CA ILE A 70 13.22 5.10 13.44
C ILE A 70 12.97 6.25 14.42
N ASP A 71 13.99 6.62 15.20
CA ASP A 71 13.91 7.70 16.19
C ASP A 71 13.67 9.08 15.53
N GLN A 72 14.10 9.25 14.28
CA GLN A 72 13.90 10.48 13.51
C GLN A 72 12.42 10.73 13.19
N TYR A 73 11.61 9.68 13.13
CA TYR A 73 10.17 9.78 12.84
C TYR A 73 9.34 10.04 14.09
N TRP A 74 9.89 9.93 15.30
CA TRP A 74 9.14 10.11 16.55
C TRP A 74 8.44 11.47 16.63
N ASN A 75 9.18 12.55 16.33
CA ASN A 75 8.65 13.91 16.30
C ASN A 75 7.53 14.10 15.26
N LEU A 76 7.56 13.34 14.16
CA LEU A 76 6.53 13.38 13.14
C LEU A 76 5.25 12.69 13.62
N VAL A 77 5.40 11.54 14.27
CA VAL A 77 4.29 10.78 14.87
C VAL A 77 3.64 11.58 15.98
N GLU A 78 4.42 12.14 16.92
CA GLU A 78 3.91 12.96 18.02
C GLU A 78 3.07 14.15 17.52
N LYS A 79 3.57 14.89 16.52
CA LYS A 79 2.82 16.00 15.90
C LYS A 79 1.55 15.57 15.16
N SER A 80 1.48 14.31 14.72
CA SER A 80 0.30 13.76 14.04
C SER A 80 -0.79 13.28 15.00
N ILE A 81 -0.46 13.05 16.28
CA ILE A 81 -1.38 12.54 17.31
C ILE A 81 -2.21 13.66 17.96
N ILE A 82 -1.76 14.92 17.92
CA ILE A 82 -2.49 16.06 18.51
C ILE A 82 -3.01 17.00 17.41
N LYS A 83 -4.20 16.68 16.88
CA LYS A 83 -5.18 17.63 16.33
C LYS A 83 -6.59 17.02 16.41
N ILE A 84 -7.11 16.93 17.64
CA ILE A 84 -8.54 16.92 17.96
C ILE A 84 -8.75 17.95 19.05
#